data_AF-A0A072PEA2-F1
#
_entry.id   AF-A0A072PEA2-F1
#
_cell.length_a   1.000
_cell.length_b   1.000
_cell.length_c   1.000
_cell.angle_alpha   90.00
_cell.angle_beta   90.00
_cell.angle_gamma   90.00
#
_symmetry.space_group_name_H-M   'P 1'
#
loop_
_entity.id
_entity.type
_entity.pdbx_description
1 polymer ?
#
loop_
_entity_poly.entity_id
_entity_poly.type
_entity_poly.pdbx_seq_one_letter_code
_entity_poly.pdbx_strand_id
1 'polypeptide(L)'
;MRAAQFHIDSGTVNLGDIPIPEPEGDEIVVRTISSGPCHTDLMVLDGSTPNIPKDIVIIAHEGVCEIVTIGNQDVFNESDINGLIKAFYAY
;
A
#
# COMPACT_ATOMS: atom_id res chain seq x y z
N MET A 1 -5.77 1.44 10.99
CA MET A 1 -4.83 2.49 10.56
C MET A 1 -5.53 3.44 9.60
N ARG A 2 -5.03 4.67 9.42
CA ARG A 2 -5.57 5.60 8.41
C ARG A 2 -4.90 5.41 7.07
N ALA A 3 -5.66 5.44 5.98
CA ALA A 3 -5.15 5.34 4.62
C ALA A 3 -5.88 6.26 3.65
N ALA A 4 -5.15 6.76 2.65
CA ALA A 4 -5.72 7.45 1.51
C ALA A 4 -6.24 6.41 0.51
N GLN A 5 -7.55 6.41 0.29
CA GLN A 5 -8.26 5.44 -0.52
C GLN A 5 -8.76 6.13 -1.78
N PHE A 6 -8.26 5.73 -2.95
CA PHE A 6 -8.80 6.16 -4.23
C PHE A 6 -10.02 5.31 -4.59
N HIS A 7 -11.16 5.96 -4.73
CA HIS A 7 -12.43 5.36 -5.14
C HIS A 7 -12.63 5.57 -6.65
N ILE A 8 -12.58 4.48 -7.42
CA ILE A 8 -12.62 4.55 -8.89
C ILE A 8 -13.96 5.09 -9.40
N ASP A 9 -15.06 4.70 -8.77
CA ASP A 9 -16.43 5.08 -9.17
C ASP A 9 -16.68 6.60 -9.13
N SER A 10 -16.10 7.27 -8.13
CA SER A 10 -16.24 8.70 -7.88
C SER A 10 -15.05 9.51 -8.38
N GLY A 11 -13.91 8.86 -8.66
CA GLY A 11 -12.65 9.52 -9.01
C GLY A 11 -12.07 10.35 -7.86
N THR A 12 -12.34 9.98 -6.61
CA THR A 12 -11.93 10.76 -5.43
C THR A 12 -11.01 10.00 -4.50
N VAL A 13 -10.11 10.73 -3.82
CA VAL A 13 -9.26 10.18 -2.75
C VAL A 13 -9.85 10.57 -1.41
N ASN A 14 -10.24 9.58 -0.61
CA ASN A 14 -10.81 9.76 0.72
C ASN A 14 -9.85 9.23 1.79
N LEU A 15 -9.67 9.99 2.87
CA LEU A 15 -8.94 9.51 4.03
C LEU A 15 -9.89 8.74 4.95
N GLY A 16 -9.62 7.45 5.19
CA GLY A 16 -10.46 6.60 6.03
C GLY A 16 -9.65 5.69 6.95
N ASP A 17 -10.33 5.16 7.96
CA ASP A 17 -9.78 4.13 8.84
C ASP A 17 -10.05 2.74 8.26
N ILE A 18 -9.02 1.91 8.24
CA ILE A 18 -9.04 0.54 7.72
C ILE A 18 -8.35 -0.42 8.72
N PRO A 19 -8.69 -1.72 8.75
CA PRO A 19 -8.00 -2.68 9.60
C PRO A 19 -6.53 -2.82 9.21
N ILE A 20 -5.68 -3.14 10.18
CA ILE A 20 -4.30 -3.59 9.89
C ILE A 20 -4.41 -5.08 9.49
N PRO A 21 -3.84 -5.50 8.35
CA PRO A 21 -3.87 -6.90 7.96
C PRO A 21 -2.96 -7.76 8.83
N GLU A 22 -3.27 -9.04 8.92
CA GLU A 22 -2.33 -10.08 9.36
C GLU A 22 -1.61 -10.64 8.12
N PRO A 23 -0.30 -10.95 8.19
CA PRO A 23 0.42 -11.48 7.03
C PRO A 23 -0.02 -12.93 6.72
N GLU A 24 -0.22 -13.24 5.44
CA GLU A 24 -0.44 -14.61 4.96
C GLU A 24 0.81 -15.18 4.29
N GLY A 25 1.08 -16.48 4.43
CA GLY A 25 2.18 -17.12 3.71
C GLY A 25 3.52 -16.45 3.99
N ASP A 26 4.23 -15.99 2.96
CA ASP A 26 5.53 -15.32 3.01
C ASP A 26 5.46 -13.79 3.08
N GLU A 27 4.30 -13.21 3.39
CA GLU A 27 4.10 -11.77 3.48
C GLU A 27 4.77 -11.14 4.71
N ILE A 28 4.93 -9.82 4.64
CA ILE A 28 5.32 -8.96 5.77
C ILE A 28 4.29 -7.84 5.93
N VAL A 29 4.02 -7.47 7.18
CA VAL A 29 3.28 -6.24 7.50
C VAL A 29 4.27 -5.16 7.83
N VAL A 30 4.09 -3.99 7.20
CA VAL A 30 4.98 -2.85 7.39
C VAL A 30 4.21 -1.65 7.92
N ARG A 31 4.87 -0.87 8.77
CA ARG A 31 4.42 0.45 9.20
C ARG A 31 5.09 1.50 8.33
N THR A 32 4.32 2.15 7.47
CA THR A 32 4.82 3.23 6.62
C THR A 32 5.28 4.41 7.48
N ILE A 33 6.51 4.86 7.24
CA ILE A 33 7.10 6.04 7.90
C ILE A 33 6.89 7.27 7.02
N SER A 34 7.16 7.12 5.71
CA SER A 34 6.98 8.16 4.70
C SER A 34 6.74 7.52 3.34
N SER A 35 5.95 8.16 2.49
CA SER A 35 5.78 7.78 1.09
C SER A 35 5.66 9.02 0.19
N GLY A 36 6.21 8.93 -1.01
CA GLY A 36 6.13 9.98 -2.03
C GLY A 36 5.12 9.63 -3.13
N PRO A 37 4.44 10.63 -3.72
CA PRO A 37 3.68 10.41 -4.95
C PRO A 37 4.63 10.32 -6.15
N CYS A 38 4.37 9.34 -7.02
CA CYS A 38 5.05 9.16 -8.29
C CYS A 38 4.09 9.45 -9.45
N HIS A 39 4.62 9.61 -10.67
CA HIS A 39 3.79 9.82 -11.85
C HIS A 39 2.82 8.66 -12.10
N THR A 40 3.24 7.43 -11.81
CA THR A 40 2.37 6.25 -11.96
C THR A 40 1.17 6.27 -11.00
N ASP A 41 1.29 6.92 -9.84
CA ASP A 41 0.13 7.11 -8.95
C ASP A 41 -0.88 8.07 -9.59
N LEU A 42 -0.41 9.12 -10.28
CA LEU A 42 -1.27 10.03 -11.04
C LEU A 42 -1.95 9.32 -12.21
N MET A 43 -1.25 8.40 -12.88
CA MET A 43 -1.83 7.57 -13.93
C MET A 43 -2.95 6.66 -13.42
N VAL A 44 -2.93 6.28 -12.13
CA VAL A 44 -4.03 5.56 -11.49
C VAL A 44 -5.23 6.50 -11.28
N LEU A 45 -4.96 7.70 -10.78
CA LEU A 45 -5.98 8.70 -10.50
C LEU A 45 -6.69 9.23 -11.76
N ASP A 46 -5.97 9.36 -12.88
CA ASP A 46 -6.53 9.86 -14.15
C ASP A 46 -7.12 8.76 -15.06
N GLY A 47 -7.05 7.51 -14.62
CA GLY A 47 -7.59 6.35 -15.33
C GLY A 47 -6.76 5.88 -16.54
N SER A 48 -5.54 6.41 -16.75
CA SER A 48 -4.64 5.95 -17.83
C SER A 48 -3.96 4.62 -17.53
N THR A 49 -3.94 4.18 -16.27
CA THR A 49 -3.44 2.85 -15.89
C THR A 49 -4.43 1.76 -16.30
N PRO A 50 -4.05 0.83 -17.19
CA PRO A 50 -4.93 -0.26 -17.60
C PRO A 50 -5.11 -1.29 -16.48
N ASN A 51 -6.31 -1.86 -16.38
CA ASN A 51 -6.64 -3.02 -15.55
C ASN A 51 -6.39 -2.84 -14.05
N ILE A 52 -6.89 -1.75 -13.46
CA ILE A 52 -6.93 -1.64 -12.00
C ILE A 52 -7.92 -2.69 -11.45
N PRO A 53 -7.47 -3.64 -10.61
CA PRO A 53 -8.23 -4.85 -10.33
C PRO A 53 -9.37 -4.68 -9.31
N LYS A 54 -9.53 -3.50 -8.70
CA LYS A 54 -10.35 -3.27 -7.51
C LYS A 54 -11.01 -1.90 -7.55
N ASP A 55 -12.18 -1.77 -6.94
CA ASP A 55 -12.95 -0.52 -6.89
C ASP A 55 -12.31 0.55 -5.98
N ILE A 56 -11.53 0.11 -4.98
CA ILE A 56 -10.81 0.98 -4.05
C ILE A 56 -9.33 0.59 -4.02
N VAL A 57 -8.45 1.59 -4.17
CA VAL A 57 -7.00 1.40 -4.20
C VAL A 57 -6.31 2.33 -3.20
N ILE A 58 -5.43 1.78 -2.36
CA ILE A 58 -4.44 2.58 -1.66
C ILE A 58 -3.26 2.85 -2.61
N ILE A 59 -3.08 4.12 -2.95
CA ILE A 59 -2.02 4.60 -3.86
C ILE A 59 -0.72 4.92 -3.09
N ALA A 60 0.29 5.38 -3.82
CA ALA A 60 1.66 5.63 -3.36
C ALA A 60 2.45 4.33 -3.18
N HIS A 61 3.26 4.03 -4.18
CA HIS A 61 4.07 2.83 -4.22
C HIS A 61 5.54 3.06 -3.81
N GLU A 62 5.94 4.29 -3.51
CA GLU A 62 7.31 4.63 -3.13
C GLU A 62 7.37 5.01 -1.65
N GLY A 63 7.67 4.03 -0.79
CA GLY A 63 7.63 4.19 0.67
C GLY A 63 8.92 3.77 1.38
N VAL A 64 9.16 4.35 2.55
CA VAL A 64 10.09 3.82 3.56
C VAL A 64 9.28 3.36 4.74
N CYS A 65 9.51 2.12 5.17
CA CYS A 65 8.71 1.48 6.18
C CYS A 65 9.58 0.71 7.19
N GLU A 66 9.01 0.47 8.37
CA GLU A 66 9.53 -0.48 9.35
C GLU A 66 8.72 -1.78 9.26
N ILE A 67 9.38 -2.94 9.27
CA ILE A 67 8.70 -4.24 9.33
C ILE A 67 8.17 -4.47 10.75
N VAL A 68 6.86 -4.69 10.90
CA VAL A 68 6.21 -4.85 12.21
C VAL A 68 5.71 -6.26 12.50
N THR A 69 5.49 -7.06 11.47
CA THR A 69 5.07 -8.47 11.62
C THR A 69 5.52 -9.25 10.39
N ILE A 70 5.94 -10.49 10.61
CA ILE A 70 6.44 -11.40 9.58
C ILE A 70 5.56 -12.64 9.51
N GLY A 71 5.21 -13.08 8.30
CA GLY A 71 4.62 -14.39 8.04
C GLY A 71 5.65 -15.53 8.13
N ASN A 72 5.48 -16.54 7.30
CA ASN A 72 6.33 -17.72 7.20
C ASN A 72 7.47 -17.53 6.17
N GLN A 73 8.36 -16.59 6.44
CA GLN A 73 9.57 -16.31 5.63
C GLN A 73 10.80 -16.04 6.53
N ASP A 74 12.02 -16.22 6.01
CA ASP A 74 13.29 -16.13 6.76
C ASP A 74 14.30 -15.11 6.19
N VAL A 75 13.86 -14.23 5.28
CA VAL A 75 14.65 -13.19 4.60
C VAL A 75 14.74 -11.91 5.43
N PHE A 76 13.64 -11.50 6.05
CA PHE A 76 13.55 -10.25 6.83
C PHE A 76 13.41 -10.51 8.33
N ASN A 77 13.72 -9.49 9.14
CA ASN A 77 13.48 -9.46 10.58
C ASN A 77 12.51 -8.33 10.96
N GLU A 78 11.79 -8.50 12.07
CA GLU A 78 11.01 -7.41 12.65
C GLU A 78 11.93 -6.23 13.02
N SER A 79 11.42 -5.00 12.91
CA SER A 79 12.15 -3.74 13.07
C SER A 79 13.16 -3.40 11.96
N ASP A 80 13.32 -4.25 10.94
CA ASP A 80 14.12 -3.89 9.76
C ASP A 80 13.49 -2.68 9.05
N ILE A 81 14.35 -1.77 8.58
CA ILE A 81 13.94 -0.64 7.73
C ILE A 81 14.10 -1.02 6.27
N ASN A 82 13.01 -0.97 5.52
CA ASN A 82 12.97 -1.37 4.12
C ASN A 82 12.41 -0.24 3.23
N GLY A 83 13.07 -0.01 2.10
CA GLY A 83 12.55 0.81 1.02
C GLY A 83 11.60 -0.02 0.18
N LEU A 84 10.31 0.28 0.26
CA LEU A 84 9.28 -0.46 -0.44
C LEU A 84 8.93 0.23 -1.77
N ILE A 85 8.99 -0.53 -2.87
CA ILE A 85 8.68 -0.04 -4.22
C ILE A 85 7.24 -0.38 -4.63
N LYS A 86 6.49 -1.18 -3.84
CA LYS A 86 5.06 -1.45 -4.03
C LYS A 86 4.44 -2.13 -2.80
N ALA A 87 3.51 -1.46 -2.13
CA ALA A 87 2.46 -2.12 -1.34
C ALA A 87 1.13 -1.65 -1.90
N PHE A 88 0.41 -2.56 -2.55
CA PHE A 88 -1.01 -2.33 -2.85
C PHE A 88 -1.80 -3.06 -1.79
N TYR A 89 -2.51 -2.32 -0.95
CA TYR A 89 -3.65 -2.88 -0.26
C TYR A 89 -4.89 -2.41 -1.02
N ALA A 90 -5.65 -3.35 -1.57
CA ALA A 90 -6.80 -3.06 -2.40
C ALA A 90 -7.96 -3.94 -1.93
N TYR A 91 -9.02 -3.28 -1.46
CA TYR A 91 -10.24 -3.93 -0.97
C TYR A 91 -11.09 -4.36 -2.16
#